data_AF-A0A5S9MN46-F1
#
_entry.id   AF-A0A5S9MN46-F1
#
_cell.length_a   1.000
_cell.length_b   1.000
_cell.length_c   1.000
_cell.angle_alpha   90.00
_cell.angle_beta   90.00
_cell.angle_gamma   90.00
#
_symmetry.space_group_name_H-M   'P 1'
#
loop_
_entity.id
_entity.type
_entity.pdbx_description
1 polymer ?
#
loop_
_entity_poly.entity_id
_entity_poly.type
_entity_poly.pdbx_seq_one_letter_code
_entity_poly.pdbx_strand_id
1 'polypeptide(L)'
;MLSYYFYFFKGMYEMRRGNQDTAFHHLKLAEDKLDLVHDDIEKAEFHYKTGCLYYNIRSTLLSIHHLKDGFIYLRRRSMLCEKKNQSAVK
;
A
#
# COMPACT_ATOMS: atom_id res chain seq x y z
N MET A 1 -7.45 -12.80 2.30
CA MET A 1 -6.01 -12.80 2.01
C MET A 1 -5.68 -13.12 0.56
N LEU A 2 -5.93 -14.34 0.06
CA LEU A 2 -5.48 -14.73 -1.30
C LEU A 2 -6.00 -13.81 -2.42
N SER A 3 -7.26 -13.39 -2.32
CA SER A 3 -7.87 -12.48 -3.30
C SER A 3 -7.20 -11.11 -3.34
N TYR A 4 -6.71 -10.59 -2.21
CA TYR A 4 -5.99 -9.32 -2.17
C TYR A 4 -4.70 -9.41 -3.00
N TYR A 5 -3.87 -10.43 -2.75
CA TYR A 5 -2.62 -10.63 -3.48
C TYR A 5 -2.87 -10.84 -4.97
N PHE A 6 -3.92 -11.59 -5.33
CA PHE A 6 -4.29 -11.77 -6.74
C PHE A 6 -4.52 -10.42 -7.45
N TYR A 7 -5.36 -9.55 -6.88
CA TYR A 7 -5.63 -8.24 -7.48
C TYR A 7 -4.42 -7.31 -7.43
N PHE A 8 -3.65 -7.32 -6.34
CA PHE A 8 -2.45 -6.51 -6.20
C PHE A 8 -1.38 -6.87 -7.24
N PHE A 9 -1.02 -8.14 -7.36
CA PHE A 9 -0.02 -8.58 -8.34
C PHE A 9 -0.50 -8.40 -9.77
N LYS A 10 -1.81 -8.58 -10.03
CA LYS A 10 -2.40 -8.31 -11.35
C LYS A 10 -2.36 -6.83 -11.71
N GLY A 11 -2.66 -5.93 -10.77
CA GLY A 11 -2.53 -4.48 -10.97
C GLY A 11 -1.09 -4.06 -11.25
N MET A 12 -0.12 -4.61 -10.51
CA MET A 12 1.31 -4.37 -10.73
C MET A 12 1.79 -4.89 -12.08
N TYR A 13 1.26 -6.03 -12.54
CA TYR A 13 1.57 -6.58 -13.86
C TYR A 13 1.05 -5.67 -14.99
N GLU A 14 -0.20 -5.22 -14.92
CA GLU A 14 -0.78 -4.29 -15.89
C GLU A 14 -0.07 -2.93 -15.88
N MET A 15 0.36 -2.44 -14.72
CA MET A 15 1.18 -1.22 -14.62
C MET A 15 2.51 -1.35 -15.39
N ARG A 16 3.18 -2.52 -15.32
CA ARG A 16 4.39 -2.77 -16.12
C ARG A 16 4.12 -2.85 -17.62
N ARG A 17 2.91 -3.27 -18.02
CA ARG A 17 2.49 -3.29 -19.43
C ARG A 17 2.14 -1.92 -19.99
N GLY A 18 2.03 -0.90 -19.14
CA GLY A 18 1.62 0.45 -19.53
C GLY A 18 0.11 0.67 -19.52
N ASN A 19 -0.68 -0.33 -19.11
CA ASN A 19 -2.13 -0.22 -19.05
C ASN A 19 -2.55 0.36 -17.69
N GLN A 20 -2.52 1.69 -17.57
CA GLN A 20 -2.79 2.39 -16.32
C GLN A 20 -4.25 2.24 -15.87
N ASP A 21 -5.21 2.23 -16.81
CA ASP A 21 -6.65 2.12 -16.49
C ASP A 21 -7.01 0.76 -15.90
N THR A 22 -6.48 -0.33 -16.46
CA THR A 22 -6.71 -1.69 -15.93
C THR A 22 -5.97 -1.89 -14.61
N ALA A 23 -4.77 -1.32 -14.47
CA ALA A 23 -4.03 -1.30 -13.20
C ALA A 23 -4.83 -0.59 -12.09
N PHE A 24 -5.41 0.58 -12.40
CA PHE A 24 -6.25 1.32 -11.47
C PHE A 24 -7.47 0.50 -11.03
N HIS A 25 -8.18 -0.14 -11.97
CA HIS A 25 -9.33 -0.97 -11.65
C HIS A 25 -8.97 -2.13 -10.71
N HIS A 26 -7.85 -2.82 -10.97
CA HIS A 26 -7.38 -3.90 -10.12
C HIS A 26 -6.90 -3.44 -8.74
N LEU A 27 -6.24 -2.29 -8.65
CA LEU A 27 -5.85 -1.71 -7.35
C LEU A 27 -7.06 -1.29 -6.53
N LYS A 28 -8.12 -0.74 -7.15
CA LYS A 28 -9.36 -0.43 -6.45
C LYS A 28 -10.01 -1.68 -5.83
N LEU A 29 -10.04 -2.79 -6.59
CA LEU A 29 -10.53 -4.07 -6.08
C LEU A 29 -9.65 -4.65 -4.95
N ALA A 30 -8.36 -4.32 -4.93
CA ALA A 30 -7.44 -4.68 -3.87
C ALA A 30 -7.63 -3.77 -2.62
N GLU A 31 -7.92 -2.49 -2.82
CA GLU A 31 -8.21 -1.52 -1.76
C GLU A 31 -9.45 -1.93 -0.95
N ASP A 32 -10.52 -2.37 -1.60
CA ASP A 32 -11.72 -2.93 -0.93
C ASP A 32 -11.40 -4.16 -0.06
N LYS A 33 -10.25 -4.77 -0.26
CA LYS A 33 -9.78 -5.98 0.45
C LYS A 33 -8.62 -5.70 1.39
N LEU A 34 -8.24 -4.43 1.55
CA LEU A 34 -7.13 -4.00 2.40
C LEU A 34 -7.41 -4.26 3.89
N ASP A 35 -8.69 -4.28 4.28
CA ASP A 35 -9.12 -4.63 5.66
C ASP A 35 -8.74 -6.06 6.06
N LEU A 36 -8.60 -6.95 5.08
CA LEU A 36 -8.16 -8.31 5.34
C LEU A 36 -6.69 -8.34 5.78
N VAL A 37 -5.86 -7.41 5.32
CA VAL A 37 -4.42 -7.38 5.63
C VAL A 37 -4.20 -6.92 7.07
N HIS A 38 -3.40 -7.68 7.82
CA HIS A 38 -3.09 -7.33 9.23
C HIS A 38 -1.73 -6.66 9.41
N ASP A 39 -0.80 -6.81 8.47
CA ASP A 39 0.51 -6.19 8.58
C ASP A 39 0.50 -4.74 8.10
N ASP A 40 0.93 -3.83 8.97
CA ASP A 40 1.09 -2.41 8.66
C ASP A 40 2.16 -2.19 7.56
N ILE A 41 3.13 -3.10 7.40
CA ILE A 41 4.11 -3.04 6.29
C ILE A 41 3.42 -3.21 4.95
N GLU A 42 2.63 -4.27 4.84
CA GLU A 42 2.01 -4.63 3.57
C GLU A 42 1.02 -3.53 3.15
N LYS A 43 0.31 -2.94 4.14
CA LYS A 43 -0.49 -1.73 3.91
C LYS A 43 0.37 -0.57 3.43
N ALA A 44 1.49 -0.28 4.09
CA ALA A 44 2.38 0.79 3.67
C ALA A 44 2.92 0.58 2.25
N GLU A 45 3.30 -0.65 1.89
CA GLU A 45 3.76 -0.99 0.55
C GLU A 45 2.64 -0.79 -0.48
N PHE A 46 1.43 -1.24 -0.18
CA PHE A 46 0.26 -1.01 -1.03
C PHE A 46 0.05 0.48 -1.31
N HIS A 47 0.00 1.31 -0.27
CA HIS A 47 -0.16 2.76 -0.40
C HIS A 47 0.98 3.39 -1.19
N TYR A 48 2.23 2.94 -1.00
CA TYR A 48 3.38 3.41 -1.78
C TYR A 48 3.24 3.08 -3.28
N LYS A 49 2.92 1.83 -3.63
CA LYS A 49 2.74 1.40 -5.03
C LYS A 49 1.58 2.14 -5.70
N THR A 50 0.46 2.27 -5.01
CA THR A 50 -0.71 3.00 -5.50
C THR A 50 -0.40 4.50 -5.68
N GLY A 51 0.34 5.11 -4.75
CA GLY A 51 0.82 6.49 -4.88
C GLY A 51 1.73 6.69 -6.10
N CYS A 52 2.63 5.74 -6.39
CA CYS A 52 3.44 5.75 -7.62
C CYS A 52 2.58 5.61 -8.89
N LEU A 53 1.53 4.79 -8.88
CA LEU A 53 0.61 4.70 -10.03
C LEU A 53 -0.09 6.04 -10.28
N TYR A 54 -0.63 6.68 -9.23
CA TYR A 54 -1.28 7.99 -9.37
C TYR A 54 -0.33 9.08 -9.85
N TYR A 55 0.94 9.00 -9.45
CA TYR A 55 1.98 9.89 -9.98
C TYR A 55 2.12 9.72 -11.51
N ASN A 56 2.15 8.48 -11.99
CA ASN A 56 2.24 8.18 -13.42
C ASN A 56 1.00 8.65 -14.22
N ILE A 57 -0.18 8.62 -13.60
CA ILE A 57 -1.46 9.11 -14.18
C ILE A 57 -1.56 10.65 -14.10
N ARG A 58 -0.55 11.35 -13.55
CA ARG A 58 -0.52 12.81 -13.29
C ARG A 58 -1.57 13.29 -12.28
N SER A 59 -2.07 12.40 -11.42
CA SER A 59 -2.93 12.77 -10.29
C SER A 59 -2.10 13.03 -9.03
N THR A 60 -1.49 14.21 -8.98
CA THR A 60 -0.52 14.58 -7.92
C THR A 60 -1.16 14.61 -6.53
N LEU A 61 -2.39 15.10 -6.40
CA LEU A 61 -3.07 15.22 -5.11
C LEU A 61 -3.33 13.84 -4.47
N LEU A 62 -3.82 12.89 -5.27
CA LEU A 62 -4.08 11.52 -4.82
C LEU A 62 -2.77 10.79 -4.49
N SER A 63 -1.73 10.99 -5.32
CA SER A 63 -0.41 10.43 -5.04
C SER A 63 0.11 10.87 -3.67
N ILE A 64 0.06 12.17 -3.36
CA ILE A 64 0.48 12.71 -2.06
C ILE A 64 -0.35 12.11 -0.92
N HIS A 65 -1.66 11.94 -1.10
CA HIS A 65 -2.52 11.34 -0.08
C HIS A 65 -2.06 9.92 0.26
N HIS A 66 -1.93 9.04 -0.74
CA HIS A 66 -1.50 7.67 -0.51
C HIS A 66 -0.08 7.60 0.07
N LEU A 67 0.85 8.46 -0.37
CA LEU A 67 2.20 8.50 0.21
C LEU A 67 2.18 8.91 1.70
N LYS A 68 1.32 9.85 2.08
CA LYS A 68 1.13 10.23 3.49
C LYS A 68 0.56 9.07 4.32
N ASP A 69 -0.43 8.37 3.79
CA ASP A 69 -1.02 7.20 4.49
C ASP A 69 0.03 6.12 4.72
N GLY A 70 0.79 5.76 3.68
CA GLY A 70 1.89 4.80 3.79
C GLY A 70 2.95 5.22 4.83
N PHE A 71 3.26 6.52 4.90
CA PHE A 71 4.16 7.06 5.92
C PHE A 71 3.61 6.92 7.34
N ILE A 72 2.30 7.12 7.55
CA ILE A 72 1.65 6.93 8.86
C ILE A 72 1.75 5.47 9.30
N TYR A 73 1.51 4.51 8.40
CA TYR A 73 1.67 3.09 8.71
C TYR A 73 3.11 2.73 9.11
N LEU A 74 4.11 3.23 8.38
CA LEU A 74 5.53 3.01 8.74
C LEU A 74 5.88 3.60 10.10
N ARG A 75 5.41 4.82 10.39
CA ARG A 75 5.62 5.49 11.68
C ARG A 75 4.94 4.74 12.84
N ARG A 76 3.76 4.17 12.62
CA ARG A 76 3.09 3.33 13.62
C ARG A 76 3.94 2.13 13.97
N ARG A 77 4.55 1.50 12.96
CA ARG A 77 5.39 0.32 13.16
C ARG A 77 6.70 0.63 13.86
N SER A 78 7.37 1.75 13.53
CA SER A 78 8.59 2.15 14.24
C SER A 78 8.33 2.32 15.75
N MET A 79 7.19 2.94 16.12
CA MET A 79 6.78 3.06 17.52
C MET A 79 6.44 1.72 18.19
N LEU A 80 5.88 0.75 17.46
CA LEU A 80 5.64 -0.61 18.00
C LEU A 80 6.95 -1.36 18.25
N CYS A 81 7.96 -1.15 17.40
CA CYS A 81 9.28 -1.77 17.55
C CYS A 81 10.03 -1.19 18.77
N GLU A 82 9.98 0.13 18.96
CA GLU A 82 10.55 0.81 20.13
C GLU A 82 9.93 0.33 21.46
N LYS A 83 8.61 0.17 21.50
CA LYS A 83 7.92 -0.36 22.70
C LYS A 83 8.30 -1.81 23.01
N LYS A 84 8.45 -2.67 21.99
CA LYS A 84 8.91 -4.05 22.17
C LYS A 84 10.33 -4.12 22.74
N ASN A 85 11.22 -3.24 22.30
CA ASN A 85 12.58 -3.18 22.81
C ASN A 85 12.65 -2.72 24.28
N GLN A 86 11.75 -1.83 24.71
CA GLN A 86 11.67 -1.41 26.13
C GLN A 86 11.11 -2.50 27.05
N SER A 87 10.21 -3.36 26.55
CA SER A 87 9.67 -4.49 27.32
C SER A 87 10.60 -5.71 27.40
N ALA A 88 11.60 -5.82 26.53
CA ALA A 88 12.57 -6.93 26.54
C ALA A 88 13.79 -6.67 27.44
N VAL A 89 13.93 -5.44 27.95
CA VAL A 89 15.06 -5.00 28.81
C VAL A 89 14.64 -4.94 30.30
N LYS A 90 13.40 -5.29 30.62
CA LYS A 90 12.91 -5.53 31.99
C LYS A 90 12.71 -7.01 32.21
#